data_AF-A0A6A3RSN6-F1
#
_entry.id   AF-A0A6A3RSN6-F1
#
_cell.length_a   1.000
_cell.length_b   1.000
_cell.length_c   1.000
_cell.angle_alpha   90.00
_cell.angle_beta   90.00
_cell.angle_gamma   90.00
#
_symmetry.space_group_name_H-M   'P 1'
#
loop_
_entity.id
_entity.type
_entity.pdbx_description
1 polymer ?
#
loop_
_entity_poly.entity_id
_entity_poly.type
_entity_poly.pdbx_seq_one_letter_code
_entity_poly.pdbx_strand_id
1 'polypeptide(L)'
;MLMNCWSIGAALYLLSVWRWRVAHFDALNDVTTAYHTAGLRQRLYHGYTDAIRDYPTDIPPHIGARLSSIICGALGGGGDACPASPAGASPIYLILIAGTRGGTTRKCSSGTVILRLRPGFGTHRVVRVGYARYVGTTVTLSQSVHLGLLRGLRRCISNHWVPAHVLGDHPVALRQLITRTPPRAPHLHDDYWKTRRLADAADVPSWLIQDREYNCAAQALARVAQTAGHDMEWQEHEWQQAGTRWDGVKGHIGRDVKRWLREFAESTESAVEEATV
;
A
#
# COMPACT_ATOMS: atom_id res chain seq x y z
N MET A 1 12.34 34.62 -8.78
CA MET A 1 11.42 33.70 -8.05
C MET A 1 10.44 33.00 -8.99
N LEU A 2 9.60 33.72 -9.76
CA LEU A 2 8.67 33.14 -10.75
C LEU A 2 9.34 32.22 -11.80
N MET A 3 10.53 32.60 -12.29
CA MET A 3 11.29 31.83 -13.27
C MET A 3 11.78 30.47 -12.73
N ASN A 4 12.07 30.40 -11.42
CA ASN A 4 12.49 29.17 -10.74
C ASN A 4 11.30 28.24 -10.47
N CYS A 5 10.10 28.78 -10.25
CA CYS A 5 8.88 27.98 -10.12
C CYS A 5 8.51 27.30 -11.45
N TRP A 6 8.73 27.99 -12.58
CA TRP A 6 8.51 27.44 -13.92
C TRP A 6 9.49 26.32 -14.28
N SER A 7 10.78 26.49 -13.96
CA SER A 7 11.79 25.45 -14.19
C SER A 7 11.55 24.21 -13.34
N ILE A 8 11.12 24.39 -12.08
CA ILE A 8 10.70 23.28 -11.21
C ILE A 8 9.46 22.58 -11.80
N GLY A 9 8.43 23.33 -12.21
CA GLY A 9 7.24 22.76 -12.85
C GLY A 9 7.55 21.94 -14.10
N ALA A 10 8.43 22.46 -14.97
CA ALA A 10 8.88 21.76 -16.17
C ALA A 10 9.70 20.51 -15.83
N ALA A 11 10.61 20.59 -14.86
CA ALA A 11 11.39 19.43 -14.40
C ALA A 11 10.50 18.33 -13.83
N LEU A 12 9.48 18.69 -13.03
CA LEU A 12 8.50 17.74 -12.49
C LEU A 12 7.69 17.05 -13.58
N TYR A 13 7.22 17.83 -14.56
CA TYR A 13 6.47 17.29 -15.69
C TYR A 13 7.35 16.35 -16.51
N LEU A 14 8.56 16.76 -16.88
CA LEU A 14 9.50 15.94 -17.66
C LEU A 14 9.93 14.69 -16.90
N LEU A 15 10.22 14.78 -15.59
CA LEU A 15 10.55 13.63 -14.76
C LEU A 15 9.36 12.66 -14.66
N SER A 16 8.15 13.18 -14.49
CA SER A 16 6.92 12.37 -14.41
C SER A 16 6.62 11.68 -15.73
N VAL A 17 6.73 12.38 -16.86
CA VAL A 17 6.52 11.84 -18.22
C VAL A 17 7.63 10.87 -18.61
N TRP A 18 8.89 11.14 -18.23
CA TRP A 18 10.00 10.23 -18.46
C TRP A 18 9.85 8.94 -17.63
N ARG A 19 9.56 9.06 -16.33
CA ARG A 19 9.23 7.90 -15.47
C ARG A 19 7.98 7.17 -15.95
N TRP A 20 7.06 7.84 -16.63
CA TRP A 20 5.90 7.24 -17.28
C TRP A 20 6.29 6.46 -18.55
N ARG A 21 7.11 7.02 -19.44
CA ARG A 21 7.58 6.36 -20.66
C ARG A 21 8.55 5.21 -20.43
N VAL A 22 9.50 5.35 -19.50
CA VAL A 22 10.47 4.27 -19.17
C VAL A 22 9.77 3.08 -18.50
N ALA A 23 8.61 3.31 -17.88
CA ALA A 23 7.79 2.28 -17.25
C ALA A 23 6.63 1.77 -18.14
N HIS A 24 6.55 2.18 -19.42
CA HIS A 24 5.43 1.86 -20.31
C HIS A 24 5.29 0.35 -20.63
N PHE A 25 6.27 -0.46 -20.24
CA PHE A 25 6.08 -1.90 -20.07
C PHE A 25 5.50 -2.17 -18.68
N ASP A 26 4.23 -1.84 -18.51
CA ASP A 26 3.49 -2.22 -17.32
C ASP A 26 3.27 -3.74 -17.32
N ALA A 27 3.65 -4.41 -16.24
CA ALA A 27 3.46 -5.84 -16.08
C ALA A 27 1.98 -6.27 -16.07
N LEU A 28 1.06 -5.32 -15.87
CA LEU A 28 -0.39 -5.53 -15.91
C LEU A 28 -1.05 -5.14 -17.24
N ASN A 29 -0.36 -4.38 -18.10
CA ASN A 29 -0.90 -3.81 -19.34
C ASN A 29 -2.27 -3.12 -19.14
N ASP A 30 -2.48 -2.50 -17.96
CA ASP A 30 -3.73 -1.80 -17.64
C ASP A 30 -3.68 -0.40 -18.26
N VAL A 31 -4.47 -0.21 -19.32
CA VAL A 31 -4.56 1.04 -20.10
C VAL A 31 -5.69 1.96 -19.63
N THR A 32 -6.32 1.67 -18.49
CA THR A 32 -7.46 2.47 -18.03
C THR A 32 -7.03 3.87 -17.59
N THR A 33 -7.89 4.87 -17.86
CA THR A 33 -7.64 6.26 -17.47
C THR A 33 -7.50 6.43 -15.97
N ALA A 34 -8.25 5.68 -15.17
CA ALA A 34 -8.17 5.72 -13.71
C ALA A 34 -6.80 5.26 -13.21
N TYR A 35 -6.29 4.13 -13.73
CA TYR A 35 -4.98 3.59 -13.40
C TYR A 35 -3.85 4.57 -13.74
N HIS A 36 -3.89 5.15 -14.94
CA HIS A 36 -2.88 6.12 -15.36
C HIS A 36 -2.96 7.45 -14.59
N THR A 37 -4.18 7.93 -14.29
CA THR A 37 -4.38 9.16 -13.50
C THR A 37 -3.86 8.97 -12.08
N ALA A 38 -4.17 7.86 -11.42
CA ALA A 38 -3.65 7.53 -10.09
C ALA A 38 -2.10 7.48 -10.08
N GLY A 39 -1.52 6.74 -11.02
CA GLY A 39 -0.06 6.63 -11.14
C GLY A 39 0.62 7.96 -11.50
N LEU A 40 -0.04 8.85 -12.26
CA LEU A 40 0.47 10.19 -12.56
C LEU A 40 0.37 11.10 -11.33
N ARG A 41 -0.79 11.13 -10.65
CA ARG A 41 -1.01 11.91 -9.44
C ARG A 41 0.05 11.60 -8.38
N GLN A 42 0.28 10.31 -8.13
CA GLN A 42 1.25 9.88 -7.14
C GLN A 42 2.70 10.17 -7.57
N ARG A 43 3.02 10.09 -8.88
CA ARG A 43 4.34 10.49 -9.39
C ARG A 43 4.58 11.99 -9.32
N LEU A 44 3.56 12.82 -9.58
CA LEU A 44 3.65 14.27 -9.42
C LEU A 44 3.86 14.64 -7.94
N TYR A 45 3.09 14.02 -7.05
CA TYR A 45 3.20 14.19 -5.60
C TYR A 45 4.63 13.89 -5.13
N HIS A 46 5.12 12.67 -5.37
CA HIS A 46 6.44 12.26 -4.86
C HIS A 46 7.59 12.85 -5.68
N GLY A 47 7.36 13.19 -6.95
CA GLY A 47 8.34 13.87 -7.80
C GLY A 47 8.71 15.25 -7.26
N TYR A 48 7.77 15.95 -6.63
CA TYR A 48 8.03 17.22 -5.96
C TYR A 48 8.98 17.04 -4.76
N THR A 49 8.69 16.06 -3.91
CA THR A 49 9.52 15.73 -2.74
C THR A 49 10.94 15.33 -3.15
N ASP A 50 11.07 14.52 -4.21
CA ASP A 50 12.38 14.15 -4.78
C ASP A 50 13.12 15.40 -5.32
N ALA A 51 12.45 16.24 -6.11
CA ALA A 51 13.05 17.42 -6.73
C ALA A 51 13.51 18.47 -5.69
N ILE A 52 12.77 18.67 -4.60
CA ILE A 52 13.21 19.53 -3.49
C ILE A 52 14.42 18.95 -2.76
N ARG A 53 14.44 17.63 -2.49
CA ARG A 53 15.55 17.00 -1.78
C ARG A 53 16.87 17.15 -2.55
N ASP A 54 16.78 17.06 -3.88
CA ASP A 54 17.95 17.03 -4.75
C ASP A 54 18.32 18.44 -5.31
N TYR A 55 17.53 19.49 -5.04
CA TYR A 55 17.85 20.87 -5.44
C TYR A 55 18.89 21.47 -4.46
N PRO A 56 20.07 21.91 -4.94
CA PRO A 56 21.05 22.54 -4.09
C PRO A 56 20.64 24.00 -3.80
N THR A 57 20.48 24.29 -2.50
CA THR A 57 20.65 25.61 -1.84
C THR A 57 20.01 26.85 -2.49
N ASP A 58 18.93 27.35 -1.86
CA ASP A 58 18.57 28.78 -1.72
C ASP A 58 17.18 28.97 -1.09
N ILE A 59 16.41 27.89 -0.89
CA ILE A 59 15.09 27.95 -0.25
C ILE A 59 15.26 27.63 1.25
N PRO A 60 14.93 28.55 2.17
CA PRO A 60 14.89 28.25 3.59
C PRO A 60 14.05 27.00 3.87
N PRO A 61 14.51 26.08 4.73
CA PRO A 61 13.90 24.75 4.89
C PRO A 61 12.41 24.81 5.29
N HIS A 62 11.99 25.83 6.02
CA HIS A 62 10.58 26.06 6.39
C HIS A 62 9.70 26.47 5.19
N ILE A 63 10.25 27.21 4.22
CA ILE A 63 9.52 27.59 2.99
C ILE A 63 9.40 26.39 2.06
N GLY A 64 10.46 25.58 1.93
CA GLY A 64 10.44 24.34 1.16
C GLY A 64 9.42 23.33 1.71
N ALA A 65 9.37 23.15 3.02
CA ALA A 65 8.38 22.30 3.69
C ALA A 65 6.95 22.81 3.47
N ARG A 66 6.72 24.12 3.57
CA ARG A 66 5.39 24.73 3.37
C ARG A 66 4.93 24.63 1.92
N LEU A 67 5.80 24.91 0.95
CA LEU A 67 5.48 24.76 -0.48
C LEU A 67 5.23 23.30 -0.85
N SER A 68 5.99 22.37 -0.27
CA SER A 68 5.73 20.93 -0.36
C SER A 68 4.35 20.60 0.15
N SER A 69 4.01 20.99 1.38
CA SER A 69 2.69 20.76 1.94
C SER A 69 1.56 21.32 1.05
N ILE A 70 1.71 22.54 0.51
CA ILE A 70 0.68 23.16 -0.35
C ILE A 70 0.53 22.43 -1.70
N ILE A 71 1.64 22.08 -2.36
CA ILE A 71 1.60 21.43 -3.68
C ILE A 71 1.16 19.97 -3.54
N CYS A 72 1.70 19.26 -2.55
CA CYS A 72 1.24 17.94 -2.14
C CYS A 72 -0.25 17.97 -1.77
N GLY A 73 -0.69 19.00 -1.05
CA GLY A 73 -2.08 19.33 -0.72
C GLY A 73 -2.97 19.43 -1.96
N ALA A 74 -2.61 20.31 -2.89
CA ALA A 74 -3.33 20.55 -4.14
C ALA A 74 -3.34 19.33 -5.08
N LEU A 75 -2.32 18.47 -4.99
CA LEU A 75 -2.23 17.20 -5.71
C LEU A 75 -2.96 16.04 -4.98
N GLY A 76 -3.60 16.31 -3.83
CA GLY A 76 -4.46 15.38 -3.11
C GLY A 76 -3.87 14.73 -1.85
N GLY A 77 -2.82 15.30 -1.25
CA GLY A 77 -2.14 14.75 -0.06
C GLY A 77 -2.22 15.59 1.20
N GLY A 78 -3.00 16.66 1.20
CA GLY A 78 -3.59 17.20 2.42
C GLY A 78 -4.85 16.38 2.66
N GLY A 79 -5.08 15.91 3.88
CA GLY A 79 -6.26 15.11 4.23
C GLY A 79 -7.62 15.73 3.86
N ASP A 80 -7.65 16.98 3.42
CA ASP A 80 -8.84 17.67 2.94
C ASP A 80 -9.10 17.43 1.44
N ALA A 81 -9.54 16.22 1.16
CA ALA A 81 -10.89 15.99 0.68
C ALA A 81 -11.02 14.51 0.37
N CYS A 82 -11.31 13.71 1.40
CA CYS A 82 -12.53 12.93 1.26
C CYS A 82 -13.59 13.94 0.83
N PRO A 83 -14.14 13.92 -0.41
CA PRO A 83 -15.41 14.60 -0.62
C PRO A 83 -16.29 14.03 0.48
N ALA A 84 -16.74 14.89 1.41
CA ALA A 84 -17.60 14.52 2.51
C ALA A 84 -18.59 13.52 1.94
N SER A 85 -18.46 12.24 2.33
CA SER A 85 -19.17 11.19 1.61
C SER A 85 -20.64 11.54 1.74
N PRO A 86 -21.33 11.92 0.64
CA PRO A 86 -22.76 12.07 0.72
C PRO A 86 -23.29 10.73 1.20
N ALA A 87 -24.32 10.75 2.04
CA ALA A 87 -24.93 9.56 2.64
C ALA A 87 -25.00 8.40 1.62
N GLY A 88 -24.04 7.47 1.70
CA GLY A 88 -23.72 6.51 0.61
C GLY A 88 -22.22 6.34 0.29
N ALA A 89 -21.34 6.39 1.29
CA ALA A 89 -19.88 6.40 1.12
C ALA A 89 -19.32 5.24 0.26
N SER A 90 -18.35 5.57 -0.60
CA SER A 90 -17.61 4.59 -1.41
C SER A 90 -16.94 3.53 -0.52
N PRO A 91 -16.89 2.26 -0.95
CA PRO A 91 -16.30 1.20 -0.14
C PRO A 91 -14.80 1.45 0.07
N ILE A 92 -14.35 1.31 1.32
CA ILE A 92 -12.93 1.35 1.66
C ILE A 92 -12.37 -0.07 1.48
N TYR A 93 -11.26 -0.20 0.76
CA TYR A 93 -10.57 -1.49 0.63
C TYR A 93 -9.34 -1.53 1.54
N LEU A 94 -9.16 -2.64 2.25
CA LEU A 94 -8.04 -2.84 3.16
C LEU A 94 -7.30 -4.15 2.81
N ILE A 95 -5.99 -4.07 2.64
CA ILE A 95 -5.11 -5.21 2.41
C ILE A 95 -4.35 -5.50 3.70
N LEU A 96 -4.64 -6.63 4.34
CA LEU A 96 -3.82 -7.18 5.43
C LEU A 96 -2.71 -8.03 4.81
N ILE A 97 -1.46 -7.73 5.12
CA ILE A 97 -0.29 -8.50 4.66
C ILE A 97 0.59 -8.91 5.82
N ALA A 98 1.01 -10.16 5.84
CA ALA A 98 2.03 -10.65 6.76
C ALA A 98 2.99 -11.60 6.06
N GLY A 99 4.25 -11.57 6.50
CA GLY A 99 5.26 -12.54 6.11
C GLY A 99 5.65 -13.41 7.30
N THR A 100 5.97 -14.68 7.06
CA THR A 100 6.64 -15.49 8.08
C THR A 100 7.77 -16.32 7.48
N ARG A 101 8.77 -16.62 8.31
CA ARG A 101 9.92 -17.46 7.95
C ARG A 101 9.69 -18.85 8.53
N GLY A 102 9.96 -19.88 7.73
CA GLY A 102 9.89 -21.27 8.20
C GLY A 102 11.07 -21.61 9.11
N GLY A 103 11.06 -22.81 9.70
CA GLY A 103 12.16 -23.27 10.56
C GLY A 103 13.53 -23.38 9.87
N THR A 104 13.60 -23.23 8.54
CA THR A 104 14.84 -23.17 7.76
C THR A 104 14.96 -21.82 7.05
N THR A 105 16.18 -21.31 6.93
CA THR A 105 16.49 -19.98 6.36
C THR A 105 16.11 -19.80 4.89
N ARG A 106 15.69 -20.87 4.20
CA ARG A 106 15.40 -20.90 2.76
C ARG A 106 13.91 -20.89 2.40
N LYS A 107 13.03 -20.83 3.40
CA LYS A 107 11.57 -20.90 3.20
C LYS A 107 10.92 -19.70 3.87
N CYS A 108 10.30 -18.83 3.10
CA CYS A 108 9.43 -17.77 3.61
C CYS A 108 8.04 -17.93 2.99
N SER A 109 7.04 -17.33 3.62
CA SER A 109 5.68 -17.30 3.11
C SER A 109 5.04 -15.96 3.38
N SER A 110 3.93 -15.71 2.69
CA SER A 110 3.08 -14.54 2.90
C SER A 110 1.62 -14.93 2.97
N GLY A 111 0.86 -14.24 3.81
CA GLY A 111 -0.59 -14.32 3.88
C GLY A 111 -1.18 -12.96 3.56
N THR A 112 -2.20 -12.94 2.70
CA THR A 112 -2.86 -11.72 2.24
C THR A 112 -4.38 -11.85 2.44
N VAL A 113 -4.99 -10.83 3.02
CA VAL A 113 -6.45 -10.73 3.13
C VAL A 113 -6.87 -9.39 2.55
N ILE A 114 -7.85 -9.39 1.66
CA ILE A 114 -8.44 -8.18 1.10
C ILE A 114 -9.86 -8.07 1.62
N LEU A 115 -10.15 -6.91 2.21
CA LEU A 115 -11.40 -6.60 2.86
C LEU A 115 -12.07 -5.43 2.15
N ARG A 116 -13.39 -5.49 2.07
CA ARG A 116 -14.25 -4.38 1.72
C ARG A 116 -14.94 -3.90 2.99
N LEU A 117 -14.66 -2.68 3.39
CA LEU A 117 -15.24 -2.02 4.55
C LEU A 117 -16.32 -1.05 4.07
N ARG A 118 -17.46 -1.03 4.75
CA ARG A 118 -18.47 0.01 4.56
C ARG A 118 -18.29 1.09 5.63
N PRO A 119 -17.98 2.34 5.26
CA PRO A 119 -17.89 3.44 6.22
C PRO A 119 -19.22 3.58 6.99
N GLY A 120 -19.13 3.82 8.31
CA GLY A 120 -20.29 4.08 9.18
C GLY A 120 -20.95 2.87 9.84
N PHE A 121 -20.83 1.65 9.29
CA PHE A 121 -21.53 0.47 9.84
C PHE A 121 -20.63 -0.55 10.55
N GLY A 122 -19.30 -0.38 10.52
CA GLY A 122 -18.36 -1.35 11.11
C GLY A 122 -18.41 -2.75 10.48
N THR A 123 -19.19 -2.92 9.40
CA THR A 123 -19.32 -4.18 8.67
C THR A 123 -18.17 -4.32 7.69
N HIS A 124 -17.45 -5.44 7.79
CA HIS A 124 -16.40 -5.82 6.86
C HIS A 124 -16.84 -7.07 6.08
N ARG A 125 -16.45 -7.14 4.82
CA ARG A 125 -16.63 -8.33 3.98
C ARG A 125 -15.30 -8.74 3.40
N VAL A 126 -14.96 -10.02 3.55
CA VAL A 126 -13.73 -10.58 2.99
C VAL A 126 -13.95 -10.85 1.52
N VAL A 127 -13.31 -10.06 0.66
CA VAL A 127 -13.45 -10.19 -0.81
C VAL A 127 -12.43 -11.15 -1.40
N ARG A 128 -11.27 -11.29 -0.74
CA ARG A 128 -10.27 -12.27 -1.13
C ARG A 128 -9.36 -12.66 0.01
N VAL A 129 -8.93 -13.91 0.01
CA VAL A 129 -7.90 -14.43 0.91
C VAL A 129 -6.88 -15.18 0.08
N GLY A 130 -5.61 -15.11 0.46
CA GLY A 130 -4.60 -15.92 -0.19
C GLY A 130 -3.38 -16.12 0.67
N TYR A 131 -2.63 -17.16 0.35
CA TYR A 131 -1.30 -17.35 0.88
C TYR A 131 -0.36 -17.94 -0.16
N ALA A 132 0.92 -17.72 0.09
CA ALA A 132 1.99 -18.06 -0.83
C ALA A 132 3.19 -18.59 -0.07
N ARG A 133 3.88 -19.55 -0.67
CA ARG A 133 5.15 -20.07 -0.18
C ARG A 133 6.26 -19.77 -1.17
N TYR A 134 7.35 -19.21 -0.67
CA TYR A 134 8.52 -18.85 -1.43
C TYR A 134 9.71 -19.70 -0.97
N VAL A 135 10.32 -20.39 -1.91
CA VAL A 135 11.50 -21.23 -1.67
C VAL A 135 12.63 -20.70 -2.51
N GLY A 136 13.77 -20.46 -1.87
CA GLY A 136 14.98 -20.12 -2.57
C GLY A 136 16.16 -20.02 -1.63
N THR A 137 17.35 -20.01 -2.20
CA THR A 137 18.61 -19.95 -1.46
C THR A 137 18.78 -18.63 -0.71
N THR A 138 18.14 -17.55 -1.18
CA THR A 138 18.28 -16.18 -0.67
C THR A 138 16.95 -15.52 -0.31
N VAL A 139 15.85 -16.27 -0.23
CA VAL A 139 14.52 -15.69 0.02
C VAL A 139 14.45 -15.10 1.43
N THR A 140 14.29 -13.78 1.49
CA THR A 140 14.18 -13.05 2.76
C THR A 140 12.72 -12.86 3.19
N LEU A 141 12.53 -12.52 4.46
CA LEU A 141 11.21 -12.20 5.00
C LEU A 141 10.64 -10.92 4.37
N SER A 142 11.47 -9.89 4.18
CA SER A 142 11.07 -8.68 3.47
C SER A 142 10.62 -8.98 2.04
N GLN A 143 11.30 -9.92 1.37
CA GLN A 143 10.90 -10.36 0.02
C GLN A 143 9.52 -11.02 0.02
N SER A 144 9.22 -11.90 0.99
CA SER A 144 7.90 -12.52 1.04
C SER A 144 6.79 -11.50 1.29
N VAL A 145 7.03 -10.47 2.11
CA VAL A 145 6.09 -9.36 2.32
C VAL A 145 5.88 -8.56 1.03
N HIS A 146 6.95 -8.18 0.32
CA HIS A 146 6.85 -7.47 -0.96
C HIS A 146 6.05 -8.29 -1.98
N LEU A 147 6.37 -9.58 -2.14
CA LEU A 147 5.71 -10.46 -3.09
C LEU A 147 4.23 -10.71 -2.74
N GLY A 148 3.90 -10.89 -1.46
CA GLY A 148 2.51 -11.04 -1.03
C GLY A 148 1.71 -9.75 -1.23
N LEU A 149 2.29 -8.59 -0.90
CA LEU A 149 1.65 -7.29 -1.15
C LEU A 149 1.48 -7.04 -2.65
N LEU A 150 2.47 -7.38 -3.47
CA LEU A 150 2.40 -7.30 -4.92
C LEU A 150 1.21 -8.11 -5.45
N ARG A 151 1.00 -9.34 -4.97
CA ARG A 151 -0.17 -10.16 -5.34
C ARG A 151 -1.48 -9.49 -4.93
N GLY A 152 -1.55 -8.97 -3.70
CA GLY A 152 -2.71 -8.24 -3.20
C GLY A 152 -3.07 -7.02 -4.05
N LEU A 153 -2.08 -6.16 -4.33
CA LEU A 153 -2.25 -4.93 -5.13
C LEU A 153 -2.65 -5.22 -6.57
N ARG A 154 -2.03 -6.23 -7.22
CA ARG A 154 -2.44 -6.69 -8.56
C ARG A 154 -3.92 -7.00 -8.59
N ARG A 155 -4.39 -7.67 -7.54
CA ARG A 155 -5.77 -8.07 -7.47
C ARG A 155 -6.71 -6.91 -7.22
N CYS A 156 -6.34 -5.97 -6.35
CA CYS A 156 -7.12 -4.77 -6.15
C CYS A 156 -7.29 -3.99 -7.46
N ILE A 157 -6.21 -3.77 -8.20
CA ILE A 157 -6.24 -3.08 -9.50
C ILE A 157 -7.15 -3.84 -10.49
N SER A 158 -6.91 -5.14 -10.68
CA SER A 158 -7.65 -5.95 -11.65
C SER A 158 -9.15 -6.06 -11.39
N ASN A 159 -9.59 -5.83 -10.14
CA ASN A 159 -11.00 -5.89 -9.75
C ASN A 159 -11.59 -4.51 -9.41
N HIS A 160 -10.86 -3.43 -9.71
CA HIS A 160 -11.23 -2.05 -9.39
C HIS A 160 -11.53 -1.81 -7.90
N TRP A 161 -10.81 -2.49 -7.02
CA TRP A 161 -10.84 -2.30 -5.56
C TRP A 161 -9.82 -1.26 -5.12
N VAL A 162 -9.89 -0.08 -5.72
CA VAL A 162 -8.98 1.05 -5.48
C VAL A 162 -9.79 2.31 -5.16
N PRO A 163 -9.32 3.19 -4.26
CA PRO A 163 -8.07 3.12 -3.52
C PRO A 163 -8.06 2.04 -2.42
N ALA A 164 -6.89 1.47 -2.14
CA ALA A 164 -6.72 0.40 -1.15
C ALA A 164 -5.70 0.79 -0.06
N HIS A 165 -6.10 0.69 1.20
CA HIS A 165 -5.23 0.89 2.36
C HIS A 165 -4.43 -0.38 2.66
N VAL A 166 -3.23 -0.23 3.22
CA VAL A 166 -2.36 -1.37 3.55
C VAL A 166 -2.14 -1.44 5.06
N LEU A 167 -2.40 -2.61 5.64
CA LEU A 167 -2.00 -2.99 6.98
C LEU A 167 -0.95 -4.09 6.91
N GLY A 168 0.15 -3.96 7.64
CA GLY A 168 1.00 -5.11 7.88
C GLY A 168 1.87 -4.99 9.11
N ASP A 169 2.67 -6.03 9.35
CA ASP A 169 3.36 -6.27 10.61
C ASP A 169 4.90 -6.29 10.50
N HIS A 170 5.41 -6.03 9.30
CA HIS A 170 6.83 -6.09 9.02
C HIS A 170 7.42 -4.68 8.84
N PRO A 171 7.92 -4.04 9.90
CA PRO A 171 8.23 -2.62 9.90
C PRO A 171 9.31 -2.24 8.88
N VAL A 172 10.33 -3.08 8.67
CA VAL A 172 11.42 -2.75 7.75
C VAL A 172 10.94 -2.67 6.30
N ALA A 173 10.27 -3.71 5.81
CA ALA A 173 9.69 -3.76 4.47
C ALA A 173 8.64 -2.66 4.22
N LEU A 174 7.73 -2.44 5.17
CA LEU A 174 6.72 -1.40 5.01
C LEU A 174 7.32 0.00 5.07
N ARG A 175 8.26 0.27 5.99
CA ARG A 175 8.99 1.56 6.01
C ARG A 175 9.68 1.82 4.69
N GLN A 176 10.34 0.84 4.09
CA GLN A 176 10.96 0.99 2.76
C GLN A 176 9.96 1.44 1.70
N LEU A 177 8.74 0.88 1.68
CA LEU A 177 7.69 1.27 0.74
C LEU A 177 7.13 2.67 1.04
N ILE A 178 6.92 3.00 2.31
CA ILE A 178 6.44 4.32 2.78
C ILE A 178 7.47 5.41 2.45
N THR A 179 8.72 5.24 2.86
CA THR A 179 9.81 6.21 2.65
C THR A 179 10.38 6.17 1.24
N ARG A 180 9.85 5.29 0.37
CA ARG A 180 10.33 5.05 -0.99
C ARG A 180 11.82 4.74 -1.06
N THR A 181 12.39 4.20 0.02
CA THR A 181 13.81 3.86 0.11
C THR A 181 14.02 2.41 -0.31
N PRO A 182 14.74 2.15 -1.42
CA PRO A 182 14.99 0.78 -1.85
C PRO A 182 15.81 0.02 -0.80
N PRO A 183 15.65 -1.31 -0.71
CA PRO A 183 16.47 -2.14 0.16
C PRO A 183 17.96 -1.98 -0.16
N ARG A 184 18.84 -2.09 0.84
CA ARG A 184 20.30 -2.08 0.58
C ARG A 184 20.76 -3.28 -0.24
N ALA A 185 20.06 -4.41 -0.12
CA ALA A 185 20.41 -5.65 -0.82
C ALA A 185 19.91 -5.60 -2.28
N PRO A 186 20.80 -5.70 -3.29
CA PRO A 186 20.42 -5.56 -4.70
C PRO A 186 19.40 -6.59 -5.17
N HIS A 187 19.49 -7.83 -4.67
CA HIS A 187 18.57 -8.91 -5.05
C HIS A 187 17.11 -8.68 -4.62
N LEU A 188 16.82 -7.65 -3.81
CA LEU A 188 15.46 -7.28 -3.40
C LEU A 188 14.90 -6.09 -4.19
N HIS A 189 15.71 -5.44 -5.03
CA HIS A 189 15.34 -4.22 -5.75
C HIS A 189 14.18 -4.46 -6.71
N ASP A 190 14.22 -5.55 -7.47
CA ASP A 190 13.20 -5.85 -8.49
C ASP A 190 11.80 -6.01 -7.87
N ASP A 191 11.70 -6.82 -6.81
CA ASP A 191 10.43 -7.06 -6.12
C ASP A 191 9.93 -5.81 -5.41
N TYR A 192 10.85 -5.04 -4.80
CA TYR A 192 10.54 -3.75 -4.20
C TYR A 192 9.96 -2.77 -5.24
N TRP A 193 10.63 -2.56 -6.37
CA TRP A 193 10.20 -1.59 -7.39
C TRP A 193 8.92 -2.02 -8.10
N LYS A 194 8.70 -3.32 -8.29
CA LYS A 194 7.41 -3.83 -8.79
C LYS A 194 6.30 -3.50 -7.80
N THR A 195 6.49 -3.84 -6.52
CA THR A 195 5.50 -3.59 -5.47
C THR A 195 5.21 -2.11 -5.32
N ARG A 196 6.24 -1.26 -5.33
CA ARG A 196 6.09 0.19 -5.18
C ARG A 196 5.30 0.81 -6.34
N ARG A 197 5.59 0.40 -7.57
CA ARG A 197 4.87 0.88 -8.76
C ARG A 197 3.39 0.51 -8.70
N LEU A 198 3.07 -0.72 -8.31
CA LEU A 198 1.67 -1.11 -8.14
C LEU A 198 0.99 -0.39 -6.99
N ALA A 199 1.70 -0.08 -5.91
CA ALA A 199 1.12 0.70 -4.83
C ALA A 199 0.83 2.14 -5.25
N ASP A 200 1.66 2.73 -6.12
CA ASP A 200 1.35 4.03 -6.72
C ASP A 200 0.12 3.96 -7.62
N ALA A 201 -0.03 2.88 -8.38
CA ALA A 201 -1.13 2.74 -9.32
C ALA A 201 -2.46 2.29 -8.67
N ALA A 202 -2.38 1.56 -7.56
CA ALA A 202 -3.53 1.26 -6.68
C ALA A 202 -3.92 2.46 -5.79
N ASP A 203 -3.20 3.57 -5.91
CA ASP A 203 -3.43 4.80 -5.17
C ASP A 203 -3.50 4.58 -3.65
N VAL A 204 -2.52 3.84 -3.11
CA VAL A 204 -2.54 3.45 -1.68
C VAL A 204 -2.50 4.71 -0.79
N PRO A 205 -3.61 5.06 -0.11
CA PRO A 205 -3.69 6.35 0.61
C PRO A 205 -2.97 6.29 1.95
N SER A 206 -3.06 5.16 2.65
CA SER A 206 -2.44 4.99 3.96
C SER A 206 -1.78 3.62 4.12
N TRP A 207 -0.70 3.64 4.90
CA TRP A 207 0.09 2.49 5.28
C TRP A 207 0.13 2.43 6.81
N LEU A 208 -0.40 1.38 7.39
CA LEU A 208 -0.39 1.19 8.83
C LEU A 208 0.50 0.00 9.18
N ILE A 209 1.49 0.28 10.03
CA ILE A 209 2.39 -0.73 10.57
C ILE A 209 1.90 -1.06 11.97
N GLN A 210 1.41 -2.28 12.16
CA GLN A 210 0.93 -2.77 13.45
C GLN A 210 1.80 -3.89 14.01
N ASP A 211 1.68 -4.12 15.30
CA ASP A 211 2.28 -5.29 15.90
C ASP A 211 1.64 -6.58 15.40
N ARG A 212 2.41 -7.65 15.49
CA ARG A 212 2.04 -8.98 15.06
C ARG A 212 0.72 -9.49 15.64
N GLU A 213 0.39 -9.05 16.85
CA GLU A 213 -0.81 -9.43 17.60
C GLU A 213 -2.09 -8.78 17.05
N TYR A 214 -1.95 -7.74 16.23
CA TYR A 214 -3.06 -7.01 15.60
C TYR A 214 -3.15 -7.25 14.08
N ASN A 215 -2.36 -8.18 13.55
CA ASN A 215 -2.41 -8.66 12.17
C ASN A 215 -2.44 -10.19 12.14
N CYS A 216 -3.24 -10.78 13.04
CA CYS A 216 -3.26 -12.22 13.29
C CYS A 216 -3.83 -13.00 12.09
N ALA A 217 -4.77 -12.41 11.34
CA ALA A 217 -5.39 -13.10 10.19
C ALA A 217 -4.37 -13.37 9.08
N ALA A 218 -3.64 -12.33 8.66
CA ALA A 218 -2.62 -12.47 7.63
C ALA A 218 -1.47 -13.37 8.11
N GLN A 219 -1.09 -13.30 9.39
CA GLN A 219 -0.07 -14.19 9.94
C GLN A 219 -0.50 -15.65 9.96
N ALA A 220 -1.72 -15.93 10.38
CA ALA A 220 -2.24 -17.29 10.42
C ALA A 220 -2.21 -17.90 9.02
N LEU A 221 -2.61 -17.14 7.99
CA LEU A 221 -2.51 -17.57 6.58
C LEU A 221 -1.06 -17.80 6.15
N ALA A 222 -0.15 -16.90 6.52
CA ALA A 222 1.26 -17.05 6.20
C ALA A 222 1.84 -18.32 6.86
N ARG A 223 1.40 -18.68 8.07
CA ARG A 223 1.79 -19.94 8.74
C ARG A 223 1.19 -21.15 8.06
N VAL A 224 -0.07 -21.09 7.63
CA VAL A 224 -0.71 -22.18 6.88
C VAL A 224 0.01 -22.46 5.55
N ALA A 225 0.50 -21.44 4.86
CA ALA A 225 1.32 -21.64 3.66
C ALA A 225 2.56 -22.51 3.91
N GLN A 226 3.15 -22.45 5.11
CA GLN A 226 4.31 -23.25 5.45
C GLN A 226 3.96 -24.73 5.56
N THR A 227 2.78 -25.05 6.10
CA THR A 227 2.32 -26.43 6.30
C THR A 227 1.66 -27.00 5.04
N ALA A 228 0.94 -26.18 4.28
CA ALA A 228 0.22 -26.60 3.07
C ALA A 228 1.17 -26.98 1.92
N GLY A 229 2.34 -26.33 1.82
CA GLY A 229 3.35 -26.65 0.80
C GLY A 229 3.06 -26.12 -0.61
N HIS A 230 1.84 -25.65 -0.87
CA HIS A 230 1.39 -25.05 -2.13
C HIS A 230 0.84 -23.62 -1.91
N ASP A 231 0.60 -22.89 -2.99
CA ASP A 231 -0.03 -21.56 -2.98
C ASP A 231 -1.55 -21.72 -3.13
N MET A 232 -2.33 -20.84 -2.50
CA MET A 232 -3.78 -20.89 -2.59
C MET A 232 -4.39 -19.49 -2.51
N GLU A 233 -5.44 -19.27 -3.27
CA GLU A 233 -6.29 -18.08 -3.20
C GLU A 233 -7.76 -18.50 -3.16
N TRP A 234 -8.54 -17.82 -2.34
CA TRP A 234 -9.99 -17.97 -2.27
C TRP A 234 -10.67 -16.67 -2.64
N GLN A 235 -11.67 -16.79 -3.50
CA GLN A 235 -12.63 -15.73 -3.73
C GLN A 235 -13.63 -15.67 -2.58
N GLU A 236 -14.37 -14.56 -2.53
CA GLU A 236 -15.36 -14.30 -1.49
C GLU A 236 -16.33 -15.48 -1.24
N HIS A 237 -16.91 -16.06 -2.29
CA HIS A 237 -17.88 -17.15 -2.17
C HIS A 237 -17.24 -18.43 -1.61
N GLU A 238 -16.05 -18.79 -2.09
CA GLU A 238 -15.29 -19.94 -1.61
C GLU A 238 -14.85 -19.74 -0.16
N TRP A 239 -14.51 -18.50 0.21
CA TRP A 239 -14.14 -18.15 1.58
C TRP A 239 -15.32 -18.27 2.56
N GLN A 240 -16.53 -17.88 2.14
CA GLN A 240 -17.72 -18.07 2.96
C GLN A 240 -18.02 -19.56 3.19
N GLN A 241 -17.83 -20.38 2.15
CA GLN A 241 -18.01 -21.83 2.20
C GLN A 241 -16.82 -22.58 2.79
N ALA A 242 -15.71 -21.89 3.05
CA ALA A 242 -14.52 -22.49 3.61
C ALA A 242 -14.84 -23.05 5.00
N GLY A 243 -14.64 -24.36 5.17
CA GLY A 243 -15.02 -25.09 6.38
C GLY A 243 -14.30 -24.65 7.66
N THR A 244 -14.62 -25.33 8.76
CA THR A 244 -14.20 -24.99 10.14
C THR A 244 -12.69 -24.84 10.35
N ARG A 245 -11.87 -25.41 9.44
CA ARG A 245 -10.41 -25.23 9.41
C ARG A 245 -9.96 -23.76 9.41
N TRP A 246 -10.80 -22.85 8.94
CA TRP A 246 -10.49 -21.41 8.81
C TRP A 246 -11.11 -20.53 9.89
N ASP A 247 -11.80 -21.11 10.87
CA ASP A 247 -12.50 -20.35 11.92
C ASP A 247 -11.54 -19.50 12.75
N GLY A 248 -10.31 -19.98 12.97
CA GLY A 248 -9.26 -19.19 13.61
C GLY A 248 -8.92 -17.92 12.81
N VAL A 249 -8.73 -18.05 11.49
CA VAL A 249 -8.46 -16.89 10.61
C VAL A 249 -9.66 -15.94 10.57
N LYS A 250 -10.88 -16.49 10.42
CA LYS A 250 -12.14 -15.70 10.44
C LYS A 250 -12.30 -14.92 11.75
N GLY A 251 -11.99 -15.54 12.89
CA GLY A 251 -12.02 -14.90 14.21
C GLY A 251 -11.00 -13.77 14.39
N HIS A 252 -9.83 -13.87 13.75
CA HIS A 252 -8.82 -12.82 13.80
C HIS A 252 -9.19 -11.59 12.98
N ILE A 253 -9.81 -11.76 11.80
CA ILE A 253 -10.14 -10.64 10.89
C ILE A 253 -10.97 -9.56 11.59
N GLY A 254 -12.00 -9.96 12.35
CA GLY A 254 -12.85 -8.99 13.06
C GLY A 254 -12.09 -8.17 14.10
N ARG A 255 -11.06 -8.75 14.73
CA ARG A 255 -10.21 -8.06 15.71
C ARG A 255 -9.25 -7.09 15.02
N ASP A 256 -8.56 -7.57 13.99
CA ASP A 256 -7.59 -6.79 13.21
C ASP A 256 -8.28 -5.56 12.58
N VAL A 257 -9.48 -5.73 12.01
CA VAL A 257 -10.27 -4.63 11.43
C VAL A 257 -10.74 -3.61 12.48
N LYS A 258 -11.24 -4.07 13.63
CA LYS A 258 -11.66 -3.16 14.70
C LYS A 258 -10.50 -2.29 15.20
N ARG A 259 -9.30 -2.87 15.29
CA ARG A 259 -8.09 -2.14 15.68
C ARG A 259 -7.71 -1.13 14.60
N TRP A 260 -7.67 -1.56 13.34
CA TRP A 260 -7.38 -0.67 12.20
C TRP A 260 -8.35 0.51 12.14
N LEU A 261 -9.66 0.29 12.30
CA LEU A 261 -10.67 1.36 12.28
C LEU A 261 -10.44 2.40 13.37
N ARG A 262 -9.98 1.99 14.55
CA ARG A 262 -9.66 2.90 15.65
C ARG A 262 -8.46 3.78 15.31
N GLU A 263 -7.36 3.18 14.89
CA GLU A 263 -6.14 3.92 14.52
C GLU A 263 -6.38 4.80 13.27
N PHE A 264 -7.22 4.35 12.35
CA PHE A 264 -7.63 5.12 11.18
C PHE A 264 -8.48 6.35 11.57
N ALA A 265 -9.40 6.20 12.53
CA ALA A 265 -10.17 7.34 13.06
C ALA A 265 -9.25 8.35 13.76
N GLU A 266 -8.38 7.90 14.66
CA GLU A 266 -7.42 8.75 15.38
C GLU A 266 -6.52 9.54 14.42
N SER A 267 -5.97 8.87 13.40
CA SER A 267 -5.12 9.53 12.38
C SER A 267 -5.87 10.51 11.47
N THR A 268 -7.17 10.31 11.26
CA THR A 268 -8.01 11.26 10.50
C THR A 268 -8.34 12.48 11.36
N GLU A 269 -8.65 12.30 12.64
CA GLU A 269 -8.95 13.40 13.57
C GLU A 269 -7.73 14.30 13.82
N SER A 270 -6.54 13.73 14.03
CA SER A 270 -5.32 14.52 14.21
C SER A 270 -4.93 15.31 12.96
N ALA A 271 -5.21 14.78 11.75
CA ALA A 271 -4.93 15.49 10.51
C ALA A 271 -5.85 16.70 10.29
N VAL A 272 -7.08 16.67 10.81
CA VAL A 272 -8.03 17.80 10.74
C VAL A 272 -7.62 18.89 11.72
N GLU A 273 -7.17 18.55 12.93
CA GLU A 273 -6.71 19.53 13.91
C GLU A 273 -5.46 20.30 13.42
N GLU A 274 -4.47 19.62 12.82
CA GLU A 274 -3.28 20.26 12.25
C GLU A 274 -3.58 21.16 11.04
N ALA A 275 -4.66 20.91 10.30
CA ALA A 275 -5.07 21.74 9.16
C ALA A 275 -5.80 23.03 9.57
N THR A 276 -6.31 23.10 10.81
CA THR A 276 -7.06 24.25 11.34
C THR A 276 -6.22 25.29 12.10
N VAL A 277 -4.90 25.12 12.20
CA VAL A 277 -3.96 26.03 12.89
C VAL A 277 -3.06 26.74 11.88
#